data_AF-A0A5P2BU80-F1
#
_entry.id   AF-A0A5P2BU80-F1
#
_cell.length_a   1.000
_cell.length_b   1.000
_cell.length_c   1.000
_cell.angle_alpha   90.00
_cell.angle_beta   90.00
_cell.angle_gamma   90.00
#
_symmetry.space_group_name_H-M   'P 1'
#
loop_
_entity.id
_entity.type
_entity.pdbx_description
1 polymer ?
#
loop_
_entity_poly.entity_id
_entity_poly.type
_entity_poly.pdbx_seq_one_letter_code
_entity_poly.pdbx_strand_id
1 'polypeptide(L)' 'MYERRSSDSAPPPAPLGTTARLRPPSDVHIGDFVHLDDMFLRVQDMRAAGTAAQRVLIFDGHPPWVMRQSTITYRPIELT' A
#
# COMPACT_ATOMS: atom_id res chain seq x y z
N MET A 1 -3.35 -18.77 -35.09
CA MET A 1 -4.29 -18.12 -34.15
C MET A 1 -3.54 -17.91 -32.86
N TYR A 2 -3.39 -16.65 -32.42
CA TYR A 2 -2.60 -16.30 -31.24
C TYR A 2 -3.49 -16.45 -30.01
N GLU A 3 -3.27 -17.48 -29.21
CA GLU A 3 -3.86 -17.52 -27.86
C GLU A 3 -2.95 -16.73 -26.92
N ARG A 4 -3.46 -15.59 -26.51
CA ARG A 4 -2.85 -14.64 -25.59
C ARG A 4 -2.56 -15.38 -24.27
N ARG A 5 -1.29 -15.68 -24.00
CA ARG A 5 -0.83 -15.98 -22.63
C ARG A 5 -1.01 -14.71 -21.82
N SER A 6 -2.21 -14.50 -21.31
CA SER A 6 -2.38 -13.71 -20.10
C SER A 6 -1.75 -14.54 -19.00
N SER A 7 -0.51 -14.26 -18.65
CA SER A 7 0.04 -14.63 -17.35
C SER A 7 -0.74 -13.86 -16.30
N ASP A 8 -1.96 -14.33 -16.04
CA ASP A 8 -2.84 -13.94 -14.95
C ASP A 8 -2.21 -14.47 -13.66
N SER A 9 -1.06 -13.89 -13.32
CA SER A 9 -0.45 -14.13 -12.01
C SER A 9 -1.35 -13.40 -11.04
N ALA A 10 -2.12 -14.17 -10.27
CA ALA A 10 -2.87 -13.63 -9.15
C ALA A 10 -1.95 -12.68 -8.35
N PRO A 11 -2.47 -11.54 -7.86
CA PRO A 11 -1.66 -10.62 -7.07
C PRO A 11 -0.98 -11.37 -5.93
N PRO A 12 0.23 -10.95 -5.52
CA PRO A 12 0.93 -11.62 -4.43
C PRO A 12 0.03 -11.71 -3.19
N PRO A 13 0.17 -12.78 -2.40
CA PRO A 13 -0.60 -12.90 -1.16
C PRO A 13 -0.26 -11.73 -0.23
N ALA A 14 -1.30 -11.16 0.39
CA ALA A 14 -1.12 -10.10 1.35
C ALA A 14 -0.20 -10.53 2.52
N PRO A 15 0.56 -9.59 3.12
CA PRO A 15 1.42 -9.93 4.25
C PRO A 15 0.63 -10.60 5.37
N LEU A 16 1.17 -11.70 5.91
CA LEU A 16 0.52 -12.45 6.99
C LEU A 16 0.27 -11.58 8.22
N GLY A 17 -0.83 -11.83 8.91
CA GLY A 17 -1.20 -11.07 10.09
C GLY A 17 -1.57 -9.62 9.80
N THR A 18 -2.04 -9.30 8.59
CA THR A 18 -2.57 -7.98 8.26
C THR A 18 -4.07 -8.01 7.96
N THR A 19 -4.73 -6.88 8.20
CA THR A 19 -6.12 -6.65 7.77
C THR A 19 -6.18 -5.62 6.65
N ALA A 20 -6.71 -6.04 5.50
CA ALA A 20 -6.96 -5.17 4.36
C ALA A 20 -8.16 -4.24 4.64
N ARG A 21 -7.99 -2.93 4.42
CA ARG A 21 -9.07 -1.96 4.48
C ARG A 21 -8.83 -0.81 3.51
N LEU A 22 -9.88 -0.32 2.88
CA LEU A 22 -9.83 0.95 2.15
C LEU A 22 -9.70 2.09 3.17
N ARG A 23 -8.59 2.84 3.09
CA ARG A 23 -8.33 3.97 3.99
C ARG A 23 -8.06 5.25 3.21
N PRO A 24 -8.56 6.42 3.65
CA PRO A 24 -8.14 7.71 3.11
C PRO A 24 -6.69 8.03 3.55
N PRO A 25 -6.00 8.98 2.90
CA PRO A 25 -4.64 9.38 3.28
C PRO A 25 -4.49 9.77 4.75
N SER A 26 -5.54 10.29 5.38
CA SER A 26 -5.54 10.70 6.79
C SER A 26 -5.58 9.54 7.80
N ASP A 27 -5.91 8.32 7.38
CA ASP A 27 -6.04 7.13 8.26
C ASP A 27 -4.93 6.09 8.01
N VAL A 28 -3.97 6.39 7.14
CA VAL A 28 -2.77 5.57 6.95
C VAL A 28 -1.78 5.84 8.07
N HIS A 29 -1.13 4.78 8.57
CA HIS A 29 -0.10 4.87 9.60
C HIS A 29 1.25 4.31 9.12
N ILE A 30 2.32 4.73 9.77
CA ILE A 30 3.62 4.06 9.67
C ILE A 30 3.43 2.60 10.09
N GLY A 31 4.00 1.68 9.31
CA GLY A 31 3.86 0.24 9.50
C GLY A 31 2.73 -0.42 8.71
N ASP A 32 1.77 0.35 8.19
CA ASP A 32 0.82 -0.17 7.20
C ASP A 32 1.57 -0.59 5.93
N PHE A 33 1.02 -1.55 5.19
CA PHE A 33 1.49 -1.89 3.86
C PHE A 33 0.54 -1.38 2.79
N VAL A 34 1.09 -0.98 1.64
CA VAL A 34 0.35 -0.65 0.42
C VAL A 34 0.79 -1.59 -0.71
N HIS A 35 -0.15 -1.96 -1.58
CA HIS A 35 0.17 -2.75 -2.76
C HIS A 35 0.44 -1.82 -3.95
N LEU A 36 1.69 -1.72 -4.39
CA LEU A 36 2.15 -0.88 -5.50
C LEU A 36 3.11 -1.69 -6.38
N ASP A 37 2.97 -1.58 -7.69
CA ASP A 37 3.83 -2.27 -8.68
C ASP A 37 4.00 -3.78 -8.39
N ASP A 38 2.88 -4.45 -8.09
CA ASP A 38 2.81 -5.88 -7.71
C ASP A 38 3.64 -6.26 -6.48
N MET A 39 3.88 -5.30 -5.57
CA MET A 39 4.63 -5.49 -4.33
C MET A 39 3.92 -4.86 -3.13
N PHE A 40 4.06 -5.50 -1.96
CA PHE A 40 3.63 -4.92 -0.69
C PHE A 40 4.76 -4.09 -0.08
N LEU A 41 4.59 -2.78 -0.05
CA LEU A 41 5.57 -1.85 0.50
C LEU A 41 5.12 -1.40 1.88
N ARG A 42 5.99 -1.59 2.89
CA ARG A 42 5.75 -1.11 4.26
C ARG A 42 6.03 0.38 4.34
N VAL A 43 5.06 1.15 4.80
CA VAL A 43 5.23 2.58 5.09
C VAL A 43 6.22 2.72 6.25
N GLN A 44 7.38 3.32 5.99
CA GLN A 44 8.42 3.57 7.00
C GLN A 44 8.34 4.98 7.58
N ASP A 45 7.96 5.95 6.77
CA ASP A 45 7.76 7.34 7.17
C ASP A 45 6.62 7.96 6.34
N MET A 46 6.07 9.07 6.83
CA MET A 46 5.00 9.81 6.18
C MET A 46 5.25 11.31 6.24
N ARG A 47 4.95 12.01 5.14
CA ARG A 47 5.01 13.47 5.08
C ARG A 47 3.70 14.07 4.62
N ALA A 48 3.42 15.28 5.09
CA ALA A 48 2.30 16.06 4.59
C ALA A 48 2.56 16.51 3.14
N ALA A 49 1.55 16.43 2.29
CA ALA A 49 1.60 16.88 0.90
C ALA A 49 0.67 18.09 0.71
N GLY A 50 0.94 19.18 1.43
CA GLY A 50 0.23 20.46 1.33
C GLY A 50 -1.21 20.49 1.88
N THR A 51 -1.92 19.35 1.92
CA THR A 51 -3.29 19.25 2.46
C THR A 51 -3.48 17.97 3.28
N ALA A 52 -4.55 17.89 4.08
CA ALA A 52 -4.93 16.66 4.79
C ALA A 52 -5.43 15.54 3.85
N ALA A 53 -5.84 15.91 2.63
CA ALA A 53 -6.31 14.97 1.61
C ALA A 53 -5.17 14.24 0.88
N GLN A 54 -3.91 14.50 1.24
CA GLN A 54 -2.75 13.88 0.61
C GLN A 54 -1.68 13.51 1.64
N ARG A 55 -1.03 12.37 1.41
CA ARG A 55 0.15 11.95 2.18
C ARG A 55 1.22 11.43 1.24
N VAL A 56 2.47 11.82 1.51
CA VAL A 56 3.64 11.18 0.90
C VAL A 56 4.00 10.00 1.79
N LEU A 57 3.97 8.79 1.24
CA LEU A 57 4.41 7.58 1.90
C LEU A 57 5.86 7.31 1.47
N ILE A 58 6.72 7.04 2.45
CA ILE A 58 8.12 6.73 2.24
C ILE A 58 8.33 5.26 2.60
N PHE A 59 9.03 4.55 1.73
CA PHE A 59 9.30 3.12 1.85
C PHE A 59 10.80 2.87 1.88
N ASP A 60 11.21 1.68 2.30
CA ASP A 60 12.59 1.26 2.23
C ASP A 60 12.96 0.85 0.80
N GLY A 61 14.02 1.44 0.24
CA GLY A 61 14.53 1.11 -1.11
C GLY A 61 13.61 1.45 -2.29
N HIS A 62 12.48 2.14 -2.09
CA HIS A 62 11.53 2.50 -3.16
C HIS A 62 11.26 4.01 -3.20
N PRO A 63 10.93 4.57 -4.38
CA PRO A 63 10.57 5.98 -4.49
C PRO A 63 9.39 6.35 -3.59
N PRO A 64 9.36 7.56 -3.02
CA PRO A 64 8.20 8.05 -2.29
C PRO A 64 6.96 8.06 -3.18
N TRP A 65 5.81 7.69 -2.62
CA TRP A 65 4.54 7.67 -3.34
C TRP A 65 3.54 8.63 -2.72
N VAL A 66 2.91 9.47 -3.54
CA VAL A 66 1.89 10.42 -3.08
C VAL A 66 0.53 9.76 -3.14
N MET A 67 0.00 9.40 -1.99
CA MET A 67 -1.36 8.90 -1.84
C MET A 67 -2.34 10.08 -1.93
N ARG A 68 -3.01 10.21 -3.07
CA ARG A 68 -3.97 11.30 -3.36
C ARG A 68 -5.43 10.92 -3.13
N GLN A 69 -5.71 9.64 -2.97
CA GLN A 69 -7.05 9.08 -2.85
C GLN A 69 -7.03 7.88 -1.92
N SER A 70 -8.21 7.46 -1.46
CA SER A 70 -8.35 6.26 -0.64
C SER A 70 -7.78 5.05 -1.35
N THR A 71 -6.97 4.26 -0.64
CA THR A 71 -6.24 3.10 -1.17
C THR A 71 -6.39 1.93 -0.20
N ILE A 72 -6.41 0.71 -0.72
CA ILE A 72 -6.40 -0.49 0.13
C ILE A 72 -5.04 -0.55 0.83
N THR A 73 -5.09 -0.57 2.15
CA THR A 73 -3.92 -0.67 3.01
C THR A 73 -4.06 -1.88 3.92
N TYR A 74 -2.94 -2.49 4.26
CA TYR A 74 -2.88 -3.72 5.03
C TYR A 74 -2.21 -3.39 6.37
N ARG A 75 -3.02 -3.30 7.41
CA ARG A 75 -2.55 -2.94 8.76
C ARG A 75 -2.16 -4.20 9.51
N PRO A 76 -0.95 -4.28 10.11
CA PRO A 76 -0.61 -5.34 11.03
C PRO A 76 -1.65 -5.47 12.14
N ILE A 77 -2.08 -6.70 12.39
CA ILE A 77 -2.92 -7.06 13.53
C ILE A 77 -1.97 -7.16 14.72
N GLU A 78 -2.10 -6.28 15.70
CA GLU A 78 -1.40 -6.46 16.97
C GLU A 78 -1.99 -7.68 17.67
N LEU A 79 -1.14 -8.69 17.92
CA LEU A 79 -1.47 -9.78 18.82
C LEU A 79 -1.35 -9.22 20.24
N THR A 80 -2.45 -8.72 20.79
CA THR A 80 -2.58 -8.35 22.20
C THR A 80 -2.62 -9.58 23.09
#